data_AF-H6RKA2-F1
#
_entry.id   AF-H6RKA2-F1
#
_cell.length_a   1.000
_cell.length_b   1.000
_cell.length_c   1.000
_cell.angle_alpha   90.00
_cell.angle_beta   90.00
_cell.angle_gamma   90.00
#
_symmetry.space_group_name_H-M   'P 1'
#
loop_
_entity.id
_entity.type
_entity.pdbx_description
1 polymer ?
#
loop_
_entity_poly.entity_id
_entity_poly.type
_entity_poly.pdbx_seq_one_letter_code
_entity_poly.pdbx_strand_id
1 'polypeptide(L)'
;MQLAFDRTWHVPFPWVSDPDGSRLARPLGAWDEDASIFRPVIVAVGPDGSEVFRELSRDFTDRPDDEPVLAAVEALGLPALPEPAPWAPDGVEPRPSKRAFTPASFIPYFRAITFNTKALSERMVDERDRDEVLTENAMATSFLGAFDTWHAEHPPGRQ
;
A
#
# COMPACT_ATOMS: atom_id res chain seq x y z
N MET A 1 6.02 -15.77 -7.01
CA MET A 1 6.07 -14.51 -6.25
C MET A 1 4.78 -14.31 -5.48
N GLN A 2 3.61 -14.46 -6.13
CA GLN A 2 2.28 -14.29 -5.52
C GLN A 2 2.07 -14.91 -4.14
N LEU A 3 2.26 -16.23 -4.05
CA LEU A 3 2.12 -16.96 -2.79
C LEU A 3 3.18 -16.61 -1.75
N ALA A 4 4.37 -16.17 -2.17
CA ALA A 4 5.42 -15.81 -1.23
C ALA A 4 5.11 -14.51 -0.50
N PHE A 5 4.50 -13.54 -1.20
CA PHE A 5 3.98 -12.34 -0.58
C PHE A 5 2.77 -12.67 0.29
N ASP A 6 1.82 -13.47 -0.20
CA ASP A 6 0.64 -13.83 0.60
C ASP A 6 1.02 -14.59 1.88
N ARG A 7 1.96 -15.54 1.82
CA ARG A 7 2.51 -16.20 3.01
C ARG A 7 3.21 -15.25 3.99
N THR A 8 3.74 -14.14 3.50
CA THR A 8 4.47 -13.17 4.31
C THR A 8 3.54 -12.11 4.90
N TRP A 9 2.52 -11.70 4.15
CA TRP A 9 1.68 -10.52 4.40
C TRP A 9 0.20 -10.84 4.70
N HIS A 10 -0.25 -12.06 4.38
CA HIS A 10 -1.61 -12.57 4.62
C HIS A 10 -2.69 -11.60 4.11
N VAL A 11 -2.63 -11.23 2.84
CA VAL A 11 -3.55 -10.24 2.27
C VAL A 11 -4.83 -10.92 1.78
N PRO A 12 -6.03 -10.37 2.07
CA PRO A 12 -7.30 -11.00 1.69
C PRO A 12 -7.66 -10.75 0.21
N PHE A 13 -6.70 -10.37 -0.62
CA PHE A 13 -6.91 -10.01 -2.02
C PHE A 13 -5.78 -10.51 -2.92
N PRO A 14 -6.07 -10.81 -4.20
CA PRO A 14 -5.05 -11.18 -5.16
C PRO A 14 -4.13 -9.99 -5.46
N TRP A 15 -2.91 -10.28 -5.89
CA TRP A 15 -1.98 -9.26 -6.35
C TRP A 15 -1.30 -9.70 -7.63
N VAL A 16 -0.90 -8.73 -8.45
CA VAL A 16 -0.30 -8.97 -9.75
C VAL A 16 1.13 -8.47 -9.77
N SER A 17 2.02 -9.24 -10.41
CA SER A 17 3.38 -8.80 -10.70
C SER A 17 3.44 -8.32 -12.15
N ASP A 18 3.86 -7.08 -12.36
CA ASP A 18 4.08 -6.46 -13.67
C ASP A 18 5.48 -5.82 -13.74
N PRO A 19 6.58 -6.63 -13.75
CA PRO A 19 7.93 -6.11 -13.54
C PRO A 19 8.44 -5.14 -14.61
N ASP A 20 7.91 -5.22 -15.83
CA ASP A 20 8.28 -4.37 -16.96
C ASP A 20 7.20 -3.32 -17.29
N GLY A 21 6.14 -3.28 -16.50
CA GLY A 21 5.01 -2.38 -16.67
C GLY A 21 4.14 -2.67 -17.90
N SER A 22 4.45 -3.70 -18.70
CA SER A 22 3.83 -3.90 -20.01
C SER A 22 2.36 -4.32 -19.93
N ARG A 23 1.95 -4.97 -18.83
CA ARG A 23 0.63 -5.58 -18.72
C ARG A 23 -0.38 -4.73 -17.97
N LEU A 24 0.06 -3.90 -17.02
CA LEU A 24 -0.80 -3.07 -16.18
C LEU A 24 -0.33 -1.62 -16.17
N ALA A 25 0.92 -1.36 -15.79
CA ALA A 25 1.38 -0.01 -15.49
C ALA A 25 1.28 0.93 -16.70
N ARG A 26 1.82 0.50 -17.85
CA ARG A 26 1.83 1.27 -19.10
C ARG A 26 0.42 1.42 -19.68
N PRO A 27 -0.41 0.36 -19.79
CA PRO A 27 -1.82 0.51 -20.18
C PRO A 27 -2.63 1.48 -19.30
N LEU A 28 -2.31 1.55 -18.00
CA LEU A 28 -2.96 2.47 -17.06
C LEU A 28 -2.34 3.87 -17.05
N GLY A 29 -1.30 4.14 -17.87
CA GLY A 29 -0.58 5.42 -17.82
C GLY A 29 0.15 5.68 -16.49
N ALA A 30 0.35 4.63 -15.70
CA ALA A 30 0.92 4.67 -14.36
C ALA A 30 2.39 4.26 -14.32
N TRP A 31 3.02 4.01 -15.47
CA TRP A 31 4.45 3.73 -15.53
C TRP A 31 5.27 5.02 -15.48
N ASP A 32 6.26 5.07 -14.59
CA ASP A 32 7.31 6.08 -14.57
C ASP A 32 8.50 5.57 -15.41
N GLU A 33 8.78 6.24 -16.52
CA GLU A 33 9.88 5.83 -17.42
C GLU A 33 11.25 6.09 -16.81
N ASP A 34 11.42 7.17 -16.05
CA ASP A 34 12.71 7.59 -15.50
C ASP A 34 13.11 6.69 -14.33
N ALA A 35 12.16 6.39 -13.44
CA ALA A 35 12.37 5.50 -12.31
C ALA A 35 12.15 4.01 -12.65
N SER A 36 11.62 3.71 -13.85
CA SER A 36 11.27 2.34 -14.28
C SER A 36 10.44 1.59 -13.23
N ILE A 37 9.42 2.28 -12.71
CA ILE A 37 8.59 1.80 -11.60
C ILE A 37 7.12 2.20 -11.81
N PHE A 38 6.24 1.46 -11.15
CA PHE A 38 4.81 1.73 -11.12
C PHE A 38 4.53 2.92 -10.17
N ARG A 39 3.95 4.02 -10.68
CA ARG A 39 3.36 5.09 -9.87
C ARG A 39 2.01 4.64 -9.31
N PRO A 40 1.76 4.76 -7.99
CA PRO A 40 0.51 4.33 -7.41
C PRO A 40 -0.70 4.84 -8.20
N VAL A 41 -1.66 3.94 -8.40
CA VAL A 41 -2.92 4.27 -9.05
C VAL A 41 -4.02 3.51 -8.32
N ILE A 42 -5.10 4.22 -8.01
CA ILE A 42 -6.31 3.64 -7.48
C ILE A 42 -7.36 3.76 -8.58
N VAL A 43 -8.00 2.64 -8.92
CA VAL A 43 -9.09 2.58 -9.89
C VAL A 43 -10.22 1.79 -9.25
N ALA A 44 -11.42 2.37 -9.20
CA ALA A 44 -12.64 1.64 -8.85
C ALA A 44 -13.51 1.49 -10.09
N VAL A 45 -13.94 0.25 -10.34
CA VAL A 45 -14.75 -0.12 -11.51
C VAL A 45 -16.10 -0.64 -11.03
N GLY A 46 -17.18 -0.04 -11.52
CA GLY A 46 -18.55 -0.42 -11.22
C GLY A 46 -18.95 -1.76 -11.87
N PRO A 47 -20.09 -2.36 -11.46
CA PRO A 47 -20.55 -3.65 -11.99
C PRO A 47 -20.84 -3.65 -13.50
N ASP A 48 -21.11 -2.48 -14.08
CA ASP A 48 -21.33 -2.28 -15.52
C ASP A 48 -20.02 -2.09 -16.31
N GLY A 49 -18.87 -2.14 -15.63
CA GLY A 49 -17.55 -1.92 -16.20
C GLY A 49 -17.15 -0.44 -16.31
N SER A 50 -17.97 0.49 -15.82
CA SER A 50 -17.61 1.91 -15.80
C SER A 50 -16.56 2.22 -14.73
N GLU A 51 -15.65 3.13 -15.03
CA GLU A 51 -14.72 3.68 -14.03
C GLU A 51 -15.49 4.70 -13.17
N VAL A 52 -15.65 4.42 -11.88
CA VAL A 52 -16.38 5.29 -10.94
C VAL A 52 -15.45 6.16 -10.10
N PHE A 53 -14.17 5.78 -10.04
CA PHE A 53 -13.12 6.53 -9.37
C PHE A 53 -11.78 6.23 -10.02
N ARG A 54 -10.94 7.27 -10.13
CA ARG A 54 -9.55 7.14 -10.54
C ARG A 54 -8.70 8.20 -9.86
N GLU A 55 -7.62 7.74 -9.26
CA GLU A 55 -6.56 8.59 -8.74
C GLU A 55 -5.23 8.04 -9.22
N LEU A 56 -4.49 8.85 -9.99
CA LEU A 56 -3.14 8.54 -10.42
C LEU A 56 -2.18 9.44 -9.66
N SER A 57 -1.28 8.83 -8.92
CA SER A 57 -0.27 9.53 -8.16
C SER A 57 0.71 10.31 -9.03
N ARG A 58 1.28 11.36 -8.44
CA ARG A 58 2.26 12.22 -9.09
C ARG A 58 3.53 11.44 -9.44
N ASP A 59 4.04 10.69 -8.46
CA ASP A 59 5.27 9.91 -8.53
C ASP A 59 5.13 8.58 -7.78
N PHE A 60 6.21 7.80 -7.70
CA PHE A 60 6.21 6.46 -7.10
C PHE A 60 6.22 6.44 -5.57
N THR A 61 6.53 7.58 -4.92
CA THR A 61 6.60 7.72 -3.47
C THR A 61 5.28 8.14 -2.85
N ASP A 62 4.40 8.69 -3.66
CA ASP A 62 3.07 9.14 -3.26
C ASP A 62 2.25 8.04 -2.56
N ARG A 63 1.39 8.44 -1.63
CA ARG A 63 0.57 7.56 -0.79
C ARG A 63 -0.83 8.18 -0.70
N PRO A 64 -1.68 8.01 -1.73
CA PRO A 64 -3.00 8.59 -1.74
C PRO A 64 -3.83 8.06 -0.57
N ASP A 65 -4.68 8.94 -0.04
CA ASP A 65 -5.64 8.61 1.02
C ASP A 65 -6.69 7.63 0.48
N ASP A 66 -7.19 6.73 1.33
CA ASP A 66 -8.18 5.73 0.91
C ASP A 66 -9.63 6.23 1.04
N GLU A 67 -9.90 7.24 1.87
CA GLU A 67 -11.23 7.81 2.07
C GLU A 67 -11.92 8.25 0.76
N PRO A 68 -11.27 8.92 -0.22
CA PRO A 68 -11.92 9.31 -1.47
C PRO A 68 -12.42 8.12 -2.30
N VAL A 69 -11.65 7.04 -2.38
CA VAL A 69 -12.06 5.84 -3.12
C VAL A 69 -13.14 5.07 -2.36
N LEU A 70 -13.04 4.99 -1.04
CA LEU A 70 -14.05 4.35 -0.19
C LEU A 70 -15.39 5.06 -0.32
N ALA A 71 -15.41 6.39 -0.21
CA ALA A 71 -16.62 7.19 -0.39
C ALA A 71 -17.25 7.02 -1.78
N ALA A 72 -16.43 6.96 -2.84
CA ALA A 72 -16.91 6.73 -4.21
C ALA A 72 -17.55 5.35 -4.39
N VAL A 73 -16.97 4.31 -3.78
CA VAL A 73 -17.50 2.93 -3.81
C VAL A 73 -18.77 2.81 -2.97
N GLU A 74 -18.79 3.40 -1.77
CA GLU A 74 -19.97 3.39 -0.88
C GLU A 74 -21.17 4.10 -1.50
N ALA A 75 -20.95 5.19 -2.24
CA ALA A 75 -22.00 5.92 -2.94
C ALA A 75 -22.75 5.09 -4.00
N LEU A 76 -22.16 3.96 -4.45
CA LEU A 76 -22.84 3.03 -5.34
C LEU A 76 -23.96 2.23 -4.66
N GLY A 77 -23.98 2.17 -3.32
CA GLY A 77 -25.00 1.46 -2.55
C GLY A 77 -25.07 -0.04 -2.84
N LEU A 78 -23.93 -0.64 -3.21
CA LEU A 78 -23.86 -2.06 -3.55
C LEU A 78 -23.91 -2.94 -2.29
N PRO A 79 -24.55 -4.12 -2.37
CA PRO A 79 -24.52 -5.08 -1.27
C PRO A 79 -23.08 -5.58 -1.04
N ALA A 80 -22.71 -5.78 0.22
CA ALA A 80 -21.44 -6.39 0.57
C ALA A 80 -21.34 -7.82 -0.01
N LEU A 81 -20.17 -8.15 -0.56
CA LEU A 81 -19.85 -9.49 -1.02
C LEU A 81 -19.20 -10.29 0.12
N PRO A 82 -19.35 -11.62 0.13
CA PRO A 82 -18.59 -12.46 1.04
C PRO A 82 -17.09 -12.28 0.78
N GLU A 83 -16.29 -12.39 1.85
CA GLU A 83 -14.84 -12.37 1.73
C GLU A 83 -14.37 -13.51 0.81
N PRO A 84 -13.51 -13.22 -0.20
CA PRO A 84 -12.99 -14.25 -1.07
C PRO A 84 -12.11 -15.23 -0.29
N ALA A 85 -12.14 -16.51 -0.68
CA ALA A 85 -11.23 -17.49 -0.11
C ALA A 85 -9.76 -17.12 -0.42
N PRO A 86 -8.81 -17.45 0.49
CA PRO A 86 -7.39 -17.23 0.24
C PRO A 86 -6.94 -17.86 -1.09
N TRP A 87 -6.12 -17.12 -1.85
CA TRP A 87 -5.63 -17.62 -3.12
C TRP A 87 -4.48 -18.62 -2.92
N ALA A 88 -4.81 -19.91 -2.94
CA ALA A 88 -3.88 -21.01 -2.72
C ALA A 88 -3.99 -22.08 -3.83
N PRO A 89 -3.31 -21.92 -4.98
CA PRO A 89 -3.32 -22.91 -6.05
C PRO A 89 -2.55 -24.17 -5.64
N ASP A 90 -3.10 -25.33 -6.01
CA ASP A 90 -2.53 -26.64 -5.65
C ASP A 90 -1.11 -26.84 -6.20
N GLY A 91 -0.25 -27.44 -5.38
CA GLY A 91 1.09 -27.85 -5.77
C GLY A 91 2.12 -26.73 -5.90
N VAL A 92 1.79 -25.48 -5.53
CA VAL A 92 2.70 -24.35 -5.59
C VAL A 92 3.18 -23.95 -4.19
N GLU A 93 4.43 -24.28 -3.86
CA GLU A 93 5.01 -23.89 -2.56
C GLU A 93 5.61 -22.47 -2.60
N PRO A 94 5.16 -21.54 -1.74
CA PRO A 94 5.74 -20.21 -1.64
C PRO A 94 7.17 -20.19 -1.10
N ARG A 95 8.09 -19.59 -1.87
CA ARG A 95 9.50 -19.42 -1.51
C ARG A 95 9.90 -17.94 -1.55
N PRO A 96 9.70 -17.18 -0.47
CA PRO A 96 10.19 -15.80 -0.40
C PRO A 96 11.71 -15.77 -0.49
N SER A 97 12.26 -14.73 -1.14
CA SER A 97 13.70 -14.56 -1.21
C SER A 97 14.26 -14.13 0.15
N LYS A 98 15.55 -14.37 0.40
CA LYS A 98 16.22 -13.87 1.62
C LYS A 98 16.23 -12.34 1.76
N ARG A 99 15.98 -11.62 0.65
CA ARG A 99 15.89 -10.16 0.59
C ARG A 99 14.45 -9.64 0.65
N ALA A 100 13.47 -10.54 0.78
CA ALA A 100 12.08 -10.13 0.89
C ALA A 100 11.89 -9.30 2.15
N PHE A 101 11.23 -8.15 2.02
CA PHE A 101 10.82 -7.34 3.15
C PHE A 101 9.88 -8.16 4.04
N THR A 102 10.04 -8.07 5.36
CA THR A 102 9.25 -8.84 6.33
C THR A 102 8.43 -7.91 7.22
N PRO A 103 7.32 -8.37 7.81
CA PRO A 103 6.53 -7.55 8.73
C PRO A 103 7.35 -6.94 9.87
N ALA A 104 8.30 -7.70 10.44
CA ALA A 104 9.19 -7.18 11.48
C ALA A 104 10.09 -6.03 11.02
N SER A 105 10.35 -5.91 9.72
CA SER A 105 11.15 -4.83 9.13
C SER A 105 10.38 -3.50 9.05
N PHE A 106 9.04 -3.52 9.12
CA PHE A 106 8.23 -2.30 9.06
C PHE A 106 8.43 -1.38 10.26
N ILE A 107 8.69 -1.93 11.43
CA ILE A 107 8.89 -1.12 12.66
C ILE A 107 10.11 -0.20 12.57
N PRO A 108 11.34 -0.70 12.32
CA PRO A 108 12.48 0.19 12.15
C PRO A 108 12.32 1.11 10.93
N TYR A 109 11.64 0.68 9.87
CA TYR A 109 11.38 1.49 8.68
C TYR A 109 10.50 2.72 8.98
N PHE A 110 9.32 2.52 9.58
CA PHE A 110 8.42 3.65 9.91
C PHE A 110 8.97 4.54 11.02
N ARG A 111 9.78 4.01 11.94
CA ARG A 111 10.51 4.84 12.90
C ARG A 111 11.51 5.76 12.20
N ALA A 112 12.24 5.24 11.20
CA ALA A 112 13.17 6.04 10.41
C ALA A 112 12.45 7.12 9.60
N ILE A 113 11.30 6.79 8.96
CA ILE A 113 10.45 7.79 8.28
C ILE A 113 10.05 8.88 9.25
N THR A 114 9.43 8.53 10.38
CA THR A 114 8.97 9.50 11.39
C THR A 114 10.08 10.45 11.84
N PHE A 115 11.28 9.92 12.08
CA PHE A 115 12.43 10.73 12.48
C PHE A 115 12.90 11.67 11.35
N ASN A 116 13.04 11.15 10.13
CA ASN A 116 13.56 11.91 9.00
C ASN A 116 12.59 12.99 8.53
N THR A 117 11.31 12.66 8.38
CA THR A 117 10.29 13.61 7.91
C THR A 117 10.09 14.75 8.90
N LYS A 118 10.15 14.47 10.21
CA LYS A 118 10.16 15.53 11.23
C LYS A 118 11.31 16.51 11.02
N ALA A 119 12.53 16.02 10.86
CA ALA A 119 13.72 16.86 10.68
C ALA A 119 13.71 17.62 9.34
N LEU A 120 13.14 17.03 8.28
CA LEU A 120 13.03 17.64 6.95
C LEU A 120 11.95 18.72 6.89
N SER A 121 10.80 18.51 7.53
CA SER A 121 9.67 19.46 7.52
C SER A 121 10.02 20.84 8.08
N GLU A 122 11.00 20.92 8.98
CA GLU A 122 11.50 22.18 9.55
C GLU A 122 12.43 22.95 8.59
N ARG A 123 12.89 22.31 7.51
CA ARG A 123 13.85 22.85 6.55
C ARG A 123 13.24 23.09 5.17
N MET A 124 11.99 22.64 4.94
CA MET A 124 11.30 22.86 3.69
C MET A 124 10.95 24.33 3.51
N VAL A 125 11.27 24.86 2.32
CA VAL A 125 10.98 26.23 1.92
C VAL A 125 9.65 26.30 1.17
N ASP A 126 9.37 25.29 0.35
CA ASP A 126 8.11 25.16 -0.36
C ASP A 126 7.02 24.61 0.59
N GLU A 127 5.88 25.28 0.63
CA GLU A 127 4.77 24.91 1.52
C GLU A 127 4.17 23.56 1.14
N ARG A 128 4.11 23.25 -0.16
CA ARG A 128 3.55 21.97 -0.63
C ARG A 128 4.49 20.82 -0.29
N ASP A 129 5.79 20.98 -0.53
CA ASP A 129 6.77 19.94 -0.14
C ASP A 129 6.75 19.71 1.38
N ARG A 130 6.54 20.78 2.16
CA ARG A 130 6.36 20.68 3.60
C ARG A 130 5.13 19.86 3.97
N ASP A 131 3.99 20.14 3.34
CA ASP A 131 2.74 19.42 3.59
C ASP A 131 2.87 17.94 3.22
N GLU A 132 3.51 17.61 2.10
CA GLU A 132 3.77 16.21 1.69
C GLU A 132 4.60 15.46 2.75
N VAL A 133 5.66 16.08 3.27
CA VAL A 133 6.50 15.51 4.34
C VAL A 133 5.74 15.35 5.66
N LEU A 134 4.86 16.30 5.99
CA LEU A 134 4.01 16.22 7.20
C LEU A 134 2.96 15.11 7.09
N THR A 135 2.38 14.93 5.91
CA THR A 135 1.44 13.83 5.62
C THR A 135 2.14 12.49 5.77
N GLU A 136 3.35 12.33 5.20
CA GLU A 136 4.14 11.10 5.37
C GLU A 136 4.48 10.83 6.85
N ASN A 137 4.81 11.88 7.62
CA ASN A 137 5.05 11.77 9.06
C ASN A 137 3.80 11.29 9.83
N ALA A 138 2.64 11.86 9.51
CA ALA A 138 1.37 11.52 10.14
C ALA A 138 0.99 10.05 9.85
N MET A 139 1.14 9.61 8.61
CA MET A 139 0.92 8.21 8.21
C MET A 139 1.85 7.26 8.97
N ALA A 140 3.15 7.54 9.02
CA ALA A 140 4.11 6.69 9.72
C ALA A 140 3.82 6.63 11.23
N THR A 141 3.44 7.75 11.83
CA THR A 141 3.06 7.85 13.24
C THR A 141 1.78 7.07 13.52
N SER A 142 0.76 7.20 12.66
CA SER A 142 -0.50 6.47 12.76
C SER A 142 -0.27 4.96 12.73
N PHE A 143 0.52 4.49 11.76
CA PHE A 143 0.89 3.08 11.67
C PHE A 143 1.58 2.56 12.95
N LEU A 144 2.56 3.29 13.47
CA LEU A 144 3.28 2.90 14.69
C LEU A 144 2.35 2.88 15.90
N GLY A 145 1.43 3.84 16.01
CA GLY A 145 0.41 3.86 17.06
C GLY A 145 -0.52 2.65 16.99
N ALA A 146 -1.03 2.33 15.79
CA ALA A 146 -1.86 1.15 15.58
C ALA A 146 -1.11 -0.15 15.90
N PHE A 147 0.17 -0.24 15.53
CA PHE A 147 1.02 -1.38 15.87
C PHE A 147 1.21 -1.53 17.38
N ASP A 148 1.47 -0.43 18.09
CA ASP A 148 1.65 -0.46 19.55
C ASP A 148 0.34 -0.88 20.26
N THR A 149 -0.82 -0.41 19.79
CA THR A 149 -2.13 -0.86 20.28
C THR A 149 -2.33 -2.35 20.03
N TRP A 150 -2.11 -2.81 18.79
CA TRP A 150 -2.25 -4.22 18.45
C TRP A 150 -1.33 -5.11 19.28
N HIS A 151 -0.08 -4.70 19.48
CA HIS A 151 0.91 -5.44 20.27
C HIS A 151 0.58 -5.46 21.76
N ALA A 152 -0.07 -4.41 22.29
CA ALA A 152 -0.58 -4.41 23.66
C ALA A 152 -1.74 -5.39 23.86
N GLU A 153 -2.60 -5.53 22.84
CA GLU A 153 -3.72 -6.50 22.82
C GLU A 153 -3.25 -7.94 22.57
N HIS A 154 -2.16 -8.10 21.82
CA HIS A 154 -1.59 -9.39 21.41
C HIS A 154 -0.14 -9.53 21.91
N PRO A 155 0.11 -9.53 23.23
CA PRO A 155 1.46 -9.60 23.75
C PRO A 155 2.13 -10.88 23.26
N PRO A 156 3.38 -10.82 22.76
CA PRO A 156 4.08 -12.01 22.32
C PRO A 156 4.12 -13.01 23.48
N GLY A 157 3.67 -14.24 23.22
CA GLY A 157 3.73 -15.30 24.21
C GLY A 157 5.15 -15.39 24.77
N ARG A 158 5.29 -15.40 26.10
CA ARG A 158 6.58 -15.61 26.77
C ARG A 158 7.18 -16.91 26.23
N GLN A 159 8.15 -16.81 25.34
CA GLN A 159 9.07 -17.91 25.00
C GLN A 159 10.17 -17.97 26.04
#